data_AF-A0A9D0Y0N6-F1
#
_entry.id   AF-A0A9D0Y0N6-F1
#
_cell.length_a   1.000
_cell.length_b   1.000
_cell.length_c   1.000
_cell.angle_alpha   90.00
_cell.angle_beta   90.00
_cell.angle_gamma   90.00
#
_symmetry.space_group_name_H-M   'P 1'
#
loop_
_entity.id
_entity.type
_entity.pdbx_description
1 polymer ?
#
loop_
_entity_poly.entity_id
_entity_poly.type
_entity_poly.pdbx_seq_one_letter_code
_entity_poly.pdbx_strand_id
1 'polypeptide(L)'
;MSIVNELIRKEEDGSISFGNYKLEEKSKVEDFEHEGDMYKVKTFRGITKLERNGSFVYESVPGTAVENFKFSDRELTFGVQGYEDTQVTLELEPDKKYKVFINDINIGKIKTNLGGKIVLNVEFTNESKSDIRIKKLK
;
A
#
# COMPACT_ATOMS: atom_id res chain seq x y z
N MET A 1 5.80 20.94 5.75
CA MET A 1 5.53 19.63 5.15
C MET A 1 5.88 18.60 6.19
N SER A 2 4.88 18.02 6.84
CA SER A 2 5.11 17.15 7.98
C SER A 2 5.69 15.84 7.47
N ILE A 3 6.96 15.60 7.77
CA ILE A 3 7.51 14.26 7.84
C ILE A 3 6.54 13.48 8.74
N VAL A 4 5.95 12.43 8.19
CA VAL A 4 5.16 11.48 8.96
C VAL A 4 6.13 10.82 9.95
N ASN A 5 6.20 11.35 11.17
CA ASN A 5 7.05 10.82 12.26
C ASN A 5 6.51 9.46 12.76
N GLU A 6 5.25 9.17 12.50
CA GLU A 6 4.56 7.96 12.95
C GLU A 6 4.54 6.92 11.81
N LEU A 7 5.03 5.69 12.03
CA LEU A 7 5.11 4.69 10.94
C LEU A 7 3.76 4.24 10.41
N ILE A 8 2.68 4.48 11.17
CA ILE A 8 1.29 4.22 10.81
C ILE A 8 0.40 5.19 11.60
N ARG A 9 -0.65 5.71 10.96
CA ARG A 9 -1.66 6.59 11.58
C ARG A 9 -3.02 6.43 10.91
N LYS A 10 -4.06 6.89 11.61
CA LYS A 10 -5.42 7.03 11.10
C LYS A 10 -5.61 8.42 10.48
N GLU A 11 -6.31 8.48 9.36
CA GLU A 11 -6.71 9.72 8.68
C GLU A 11 -8.16 10.11 9.02
N GLU A 12 -8.54 11.36 8.77
CA GLU A 12 -9.87 11.90 9.09
C GLU A 12 -11.00 11.16 8.35
N ASP A 13 -10.73 10.62 7.16
CA ASP A 13 -11.70 9.92 6.32
C ASP A 13 -11.86 8.42 6.66
N GLY A 14 -11.20 7.97 7.73
CA GLY A 14 -11.19 6.58 8.20
C GLY A 14 -10.15 5.68 7.53
N SER A 15 -9.38 6.17 6.57
CA SER A 15 -8.26 5.41 6.00
C SER A 15 -7.04 5.39 6.92
N ILE A 16 -6.02 4.60 6.56
CA ILE A 16 -4.73 4.56 7.26
C ILE A 16 -3.61 5.02 6.33
N SER A 17 -2.62 5.71 6.87
CA SER A 17 -1.37 6.04 6.19
C SER A 17 -0.22 5.38 6.94
N PHE A 18 0.76 4.86 6.22
CA PHE A 18 1.85 4.09 6.81
C PHE A 18 3.11 4.09 5.94
N GLY A 19 4.22 3.67 6.52
CA GLY A 19 5.48 3.55 5.81
C GLY A 19 6.32 4.83 5.85
N ASN A 20 7.63 4.64 5.78
CA ASN A 20 8.62 5.70 5.74
C ASN A 20 9.89 5.13 5.08
N TYR A 21 10.09 5.50 3.81
CA TYR A 21 11.25 5.09 3.02
C TYR A 21 12.51 5.93 3.30
N LYS A 22 12.39 7.00 4.12
CA LYS A 22 13.52 7.87 4.48
C LYS A 22 14.32 7.34 5.67
N LEU A 23 13.85 6.26 6.30
CA LEU A 23 14.59 5.62 7.39
C LEU A 23 15.70 4.75 6.80
N GLU A 24 16.93 4.95 7.26
CA GLU A 24 18.06 4.08 6.90
C GLU A 24 17.95 2.70 7.58
N GLU A 25 17.45 2.68 8.83
CA GLU A 25 17.28 1.46 9.61
C GLU A 25 15.81 1.03 9.72
N LYS A 26 15.60 -0.28 9.77
CA LYS A 26 14.28 -0.90 9.90
C LYS A 26 13.60 -0.49 11.20
N SER A 27 12.45 0.14 11.06
CA SER A 27 11.55 0.46 12.17
C SER A 27 10.23 -0.31 12.03
N LYS A 28 9.52 -0.49 13.15
CA LYS A 28 8.22 -1.18 13.16
C LYS A 28 7.26 -0.58 14.19
N VAL A 29 5.98 -0.64 13.87
CA VAL A 29 4.87 -0.50 14.83
C VAL A 29 4.07 -1.79 14.74
N GLU A 30 3.76 -2.36 15.90
CA GLU A 30 2.94 -3.56 16.05
C GLU A 30 1.72 -3.18 16.88
N ASP A 31 0.66 -3.99 16.80
CA ASP A 31 -0.56 -3.83 17.60
C ASP A 31 -1.28 -2.48 17.43
N PHE A 32 -1.26 -1.91 16.22
CA PHE A 32 -2.03 -0.70 15.89
C PHE A 32 -3.49 -1.06 15.62
N GLU A 33 -4.39 -0.74 16.53
CA GLU A 33 -5.81 -1.02 16.39
C GLU A 33 -6.51 0.02 15.50
N HIS A 34 -7.23 -0.42 14.47
CA HIS A 34 -8.08 0.43 13.64
C HIS A 34 -9.29 -0.36 13.14
N GLU A 35 -10.50 0.17 13.40
CA GLU A 35 -11.77 -0.44 13.00
C GLU A 35 -11.95 -1.91 13.44
N GLY A 36 -11.36 -2.29 14.58
CA GLY A 36 -11.42 -3.64 15.13
C GLY A 36 -10.38 -4.61 14.56
N ASP A 37 -9.50 -4.13 13.67
CA ASP A 37 -8.36 -4.89 13.16
C ASP A 37 -7.05 -4.44 13.82
N MET A 38 -6.10 -5.39 13.89
CA MET A 38 -4.76 -5.15 14.38
C MET A 38 -3.76 -5.06 13.23
N TYR A 39 -3.13 -3.91 13.08
CA TYR A 39 -2.15 -3.65 12.03
C TYR A 39 -0.73 -3.71 12.56
N LYS A 40 0.17 -4.10 11.65
CA LYS A 40 1.60 -4.15 11.87
C LYS A 40 2.32 -3.61 10.65
N VAL A 41 3.11 -2.56 10.85
CA VAL A 41 3.95 -1.97 9.81
C VAL A 41 5.42 -2.22 10.12
N LYS A 42 6.18 -2.59 9.10
CA LYS A 42 7.65 -2.62 9.12
C LYS A 42 8.13 -1.79 7.95
N THR A 43 9.00 -0.81 8.19
CA THR A 43 9.43 0.10 7.12
C THR A 43 10.85 0.59 7.30
N PHE A 44 11.54 0.73 6.18
CA PHE A 44 12.75 1.53 5.97
C PHE A 44 12.96 1.70 4.47
N ARG A 45 14.08 2.32 4.07
CA ARG A 45 14.43 2.55 2.66
C ARG A 45 14.35 1.30 1.78
N GLY A 46 14.67 0.12 2.31
CA GLY A 46 14.65 -1.13 1.54
C GLY A 46 13.29 -1.81 1.40
N ILE A 47 12.36 -1.59 2.32
CA ILE A 47 11.04 -2.27 2.30
C ILE A 47 10.01 -1.50 3.12
N THR A 48 8.76 -1.54 2.67
CA THR A 48 7.60 -1.19 3.50
C THR A 48 6.62 -2.33 3.45
N LYS A 49 6.23 -2.86 4.60
CA LYS A 49 5.33 -4.00 4.72
C LYS A 49 4.22 -3.71 5.71
N LEU A 50 2.98 -3.98 5.31
CA LEU A 50 1.79 -3.94 6.15
C LEU A 50 1.19 -5.33 6.30
N GLU A 51 0.90 -5.70 7.54
CA GLU A 51 0.13 -6.88 7.92
C GLU A 51 -1.15 -6.43 8.66
N ARG A 52 -2.27 -7.13 8.45
CA ARG A 52 -3.57 -6.94 9.14
C ARG A 52 -3.99 -8.27 9.74
N ASN A 53 -4.22 -8.30 11.05
CA ASN A 53 -4.56 -9.50 11.82
C ASN A 53 -3.57 -10.66 11.58
N GLY A 54 -2.29 -10.34 11.41
CA GLY A 54 -1.22 -11.31 11.10
C GLY A 54 -1.14 -11.75 9.64
N SER A 55 -2.09 -11.37 8.78
CA SER A 55 -2.07 -11.65 7.34
C SER A 55 -1.40 -10.52 6.56
N PHE A 56 -0.79 -10.86 5.43
CA PHE A 56 -0.14 -9.90 4.55
C PHE A 56 -1.18 -9.01 3.85
N VAL A 57 -0.85 -7.73 3.63
CA VAL A 57 -1.75 -6.78 2.92
C VAL A 57 -1.01 -6.03 1.83
N TYR A 58 0.14 -5.47 2.18
CA TYR A 58 0.94 -4.61 1.30
C TYR A 58 2.42 -4.88 1.53
N GLU A 59 3.19 -4.90 0.45
CA GLU A 59 4.64 -4.78 0.52
C GLU A 59 5.19 -4.01 -0.67
N SER A 60 6.20 -3.18 -0.44
CA SER A 60 6.95 -2.54 -1.50
C SER A 60 8.44 -2.80 -1.35
N VAL A 61 9.11 -3.02 -2.48
CA VAL A 61 10.57 -3.05 -2.60
C VAL A 61 10.96 -2.20 -3.81
N PRO A 62 11.70 -1.09 -3.62
CA PRO A 62 12.13 -0.53 -2.33
C PRO A 62 11.01 -0.01 -1.42
N GLY A 63 11.37 0.52 -0.24
CA GLY A 63 10.40 1.06 0.71
C GLY A 63 9.64 2.26 0.17
N THR A 64 8.41 2.44 0.66
CA THR A 64 7.49 3.52 0.27
C THR A 64 6.82 4.17 1.48
N ALA A 65 6.19 5.31 1.25
CA ALA A 65 5.22 5.92 2.14
C ALA A 65 3.86 5.83 1.44
N VAL A 66 2.87 5.29 2.14
CA VAL A 66 1.52 5.04 1.65
C VAL A 66 0.56 5.96 2.38
N GLU A 67 -0.25 6.69 1.62
CA GLU A 67 -1.23 7.64 2.14
C GLU A 67 -2.65 7.22 1.79
N ASN A 68 -3.57 7.44 2.72
CA ASN A 68 -5.00 7.22 2.53
C ASN A 68 -5.35 5.80 2.02
N PHE A 69 -4.71 4.78 2.58
CA PHE A 69 -4.95 3.39 2.23
C PHE A 69 -6.35 2.98 2.69
N LYS A 70 -7.23 2.75 1.72
CA LYS A 70 -8.64 2.47 1.93
C LYS A 70 -9.07 1.27 1.12
N PHE A 71 -9.43 0.20 1.82
CA PHE A 71 -9.92 -1.03 1.22
C PHE A 71 -11.41 -1.21 1.48
N SER A 72 -12.14 -1.61 0.44
CA SER A 72 -13.55 -2.01 0.50
C SER A 72 -13.74 -3.27 -0.35
N ASP A 73 -14.91 -3.91 -0.26
CA ASP A 73 -15.24 -5.12 -1.03
C ASP A 73 -15.10 -4.98 -2.56
N ARG A 74 -15.15 -3.74 -3.07
CA ARG A 74 -15.13 -3.46 -4.51
C ARG A 74 -13.89 -2.71 -4.97
N GLU A 75 -13.21 -2.01 -4.07
CA GLU A 75 -12.19 -1.05 -4.46
C GLU A 75 -11.13 -0.88 -3.38
N LEU A 76 -9.88 -0.81 -3.83
CA LEU A 76 -8.72 -0.40 -3.05
C LEU A 76 -8.17 0.90 -3.64
N THR A 77 -7.98 1.92 -2.80
CA THR A 77 -7.33 3.19 -3.18
C THR A 77 -6.23 3.53 -2.19
N PHE A 78 -5.13 4.08 -2.69
CA PHE A 78 -4.08 4.68 -1.87
C PHE A 78 -3.18 5.56 -2.73
N GLY A 79 -2.56 6.57 -2.12
CA GLY A 79 -1.40 7.25 -2.67
C GLY A 79 -0.14 6.54 -2.23
N VAL A 80 0.87 6.49 -3.08
CA VAL A 80 2.19 5.93 -2.75
C VAL A 80 3.29 6.86 -3.21
N GLN A 81 4.31 7.01 -2.39
CA GLN A 81 5.52 7.76 -2.69
C GLN A 81 6.74 6.89 -2.42
N GLY A 82 7.75 7.00 -3.28
CA GLY A 82 9.06 6.39 -3.10
C GLY A 82 10.15 7.30 -3.65
N TYR A 83 11.40 6.89 -3.41
CA TYR A 83 12.60 7.61 -3.89
C TYR A 83 13.11 7.07 -5.24
N GLU A 84 12.67 5.89 -5.65
CA GLU A 84 12.94 5.27 -6.94
C GLU A 84 11.81 4.28 -7.29
N ASP A 85 11.77 3.82 -8.53
CA ASP A 85 10.77 2.88 -9.02
C ASP A 85 10.67 1.66 -8.09
N THR A 86 9.44 1.34 -7.71
CA THR A 86 9.17 0.31 -6.71
C THR A 86 8.24 -0.76 -7.25
N GLN A 87 8.51 -1.99 -6.84
CA GLN A 87 7.56 -3.07 -6.98
C GLN A 87 6.65 -3.09 -5.76
N VAL A 88 5.33 -3.07 -5.98
CA VAL A 88 4.30 -3.15 -4.95
C VAL A 88 3.55 -4.48 -5.10
N THR A 89 3.54 -5.28 -4.04
CA THR A 89 2.73 -6.51 -3.93
C THR A 89 1.54 -6.23 -3.01
N LEU A 90 0.34 -6.61 -3.45
CA LEU A 90 -0.91 -6.42 -2.71
C LEU A 90 -1.64 -7.75 -2.53
N GLU A 91 -2.24 -7.95 -1.36
CA GLU A 91 -3.22 -9.00 -1.14
C GLU A 91 -4.63 -8.50 -1.44
N LEU A 92 -5.34 -9.23 -2.30
CA LEU A 92 -6.71 -9.00 -2.70
C LEU A 92 -7.44 -10.36 -2.66
N GLU A 93 -8.68 -10.42 -3.14
CA GLU A 93 -9.44 -11.67 -3.16
C GLU A 93 -8.83 -12.67 -4.18
N PRO A 94 -8.63 -13.94 -3.78
CA PRO A 94 -8.17 -15.00 -4.67
C PRO A 94 -9.03 -15.21 -5.91
N ASP A 95 -8.37 -15.51 -7.05
CA ASP A 95 -9.01 -15.86 -8.32
C ASP A 95 -9.99 -14.80 -8.88
N LYS A 96 -9.80 -13.52 -8.53
CA LYS A 96 -10.63 -12.39 -9.00
C LYS A 96 -9.90 -11.52 -10.00
N LYS A 97 -10.68 -10.86 -10.86
CA LYS A 97 -10.18 -9.89 -11.84
C LYS A 97 -10.37 -8.48 -11.34
N TYR A 98 -9.37 -7.65 -11.54
CA TYR A 98 -9.36 -6.26 -11.15
C TYR A 98 -8.96 -5.37 -12.32
N LYS A 99 -9.48 -4.15 -12.35
CA LYS A 99 -9.01 -3.08 -13.24
C LYS A 99 -8.14 -2.14 -12.42
N VAL A 100 -6.93 -1.87 -12.89
CA VAL A 100 -5.93 -1.08 -12.15
C VAL A 100 -5.72 0.26 -12.84
N PHE A 101 -5.61 1.31 -12.03
CA PHE A 101 -5.32 2.67 -12.45
C PHE A 101 -4.13 3.20 -11.66
N ILE A 102 -3.22 3.89 -12.35
CA ILE A 102 -2.11 4.66 -11.76
C ILE A 102 -2.26 6.09 -12.27
N ASN A 103 -2.39 7.08 -11.37
CA ASN A 103 -2.63 8.48 -11.71
C ASN A 103 -3.82 8.64 -12.68
N ASP A 104 -4.91 7.93 -12.39
CA ASP A 104 -6.12 7.81 -13.22
C ASP A 104 -5.95 7.20 -14.63
N ILE A 105 -4.73 6.82 -15.01
CA ILE A 105 -4.45 6.09 -16.24
C ILE A 105 -4.74 4.60 -16.00
N ASN A 106 -5.65 4.04 -16.79
CA ASN A 106 -5.96 2.62 -16.76
C ASN A 106 -4.82 1.79 -17.35
N ILE A 107 -4.12 1.04 -16.52
CA ILE A 107 -3.00 0.18 -16.95
C ILE A 107 -3.43 -1.24 -17.34
N GLY A 108 -4.72 -1.56 -17.22
CA GLY A 108 -5.30 -2.80 -17.72
C GLY A 108 -6.05 -3.63 -16.69
N LYS A 109 -6.28 -4.90 -17.04
CA LYS A 109 -6.97 -5.88 -16.20
C LYS A 109 -5.97 -6.91 -15.70
N ILE A 110 -5.96 -7.16 -14.40
CA ILE A 110 -5.08 -8.12 -13.73
C ILE A 110 -5.95 -9.16 -13.03
N LYS A 111 -5.57 -10.44 -13.09
CA LYS A 111 -6.19 -11.51 -12.31
C LYS A 111 -5.28 -11.85 -11.14
N THR A 112 -5.83 -11.91 -9.92
CA THR A 112 -5.07 -12.39 -8.75
C THR A 112 -4.71 -13.86 -8.92
N ASN A 113 -3.60 -14.26 -8.32
CA ASN A 113 -3.26 -15.68 -8.21
C ASN A 113 -4.17 -16.39 -7.18
N LEU A 114 -3.96 -17.70 -6.98
CA LEU A 114 -4.72 -18.49 -6.00
C LEU A 114 -4.52 -18.02 -4.54
N GLY A 115 -3.44 -17.27 -4.27
CA GLY A 115 -3.19 -16.64 -2.99
C GLY A 115 -3.68 -15.18 -2.90
N GLY A 116 -4.46 -14.71 -3.88
CA GLY A 116 -5.02 -13.35 -3.86
C GLY A 116 -4.03 -12.24 -4.21
N LYS A 117 -2.80 -12.55 -4.63
CA LYS A 117 -1.77 -11.52 -4.82
C LYS A 117 -1.73 -10.96 -6.23
N ILE A 118 -1.43 -9.68 -6.33
CA ILE A 118 -0.97 -8.99 -7.54
C ILE A 118 0.34 -8.26 -7.28
N VAL A 119 1.10 -8.01 -8.34
CA VAL A 119 2.33 -7.23 -8.32
C VAL A 119 2.18 -6.08 -9.31
N LEU A 120 2.52 -4.87 -8.88
CA LEU A 120 2.49 -3.63 -9.65
C LEU A 120 3.89 -3.03 -9.66
N ASN A 121 4.33 -2.50 -10.80
CA ASN A 121 5.50 -1.62 -10.84
C ASN A 121 4.99 -0.18 -10.83
N VAL A 122 5.47 0.61 -9.88
CA VAL A 122 5.11 2.02 -9.75
C VAL A 122 6.36 2.84 -9.98
N GLU A 123 6.34 3.63 -11.04
CA GLU A 123 7.44 4.53 -11.39
C GLU A 123 7.23 5.88 -10.70
N PHE A 124 8.32 6.49 -10.21
CA PHE A 124 8.28 7.81 -9.60
C PHE A 124 9.22 8.77 -10.32
N THR A 125 8.70 9.91 -10.74
CA THR A 125 9.51 10.99 -11.32
C THR A 125 9.72 12.07 -10.26
N ASN A 126 10.96 12.26 -9.79
CA ASN A 126 11.33 13.27 -8.78
C ASN A 126 10.59 13.15 -7.43
N GLU A 127 10.55 11.95 -6.83
CA GLU A 127 9.80 11.67 -5.59
C GLU A 127 8.29 12.03 -5.69
N SER A 128 7.73 12.01 -6.89
CA SER A 128 6.29 12.26 -7.08
C SER A 128 5.46 11.20 -6.38
N LYS A 129 4.37 11.64 -5.75
CA LYS A 129 3.30 10.74 -5.32
C LYS A 129 2.58 10.17 -6.55
N SER A 130 2.25 8.89 -6.50
CA SER A 130 1.38 8.20 -7.47
C SER A 130 0.11 7.71 -6.79
N ASP A 131 -1.05 8.00 -7.39
CA ASP A 131 -2.34 7.53 -6.88
C ASP A 131 -2.72 6.20 -7.53
N ILE A 132 -2.94 5.19 -6.71
CA ILE A 132 -3.29 3.83 -7.12
C ILE A 132 -4.76 3.58 -6.81
N ARG A 133 -5.46 3.02 -7.80
CA ARG A 133 -6.86 2.62 -7.66
C ARG A 133 -7.10 1.27 -8.32
N ILE A 134 -7.69 0.34 -7.58
CA ILE A 134 -7.89 -1.04 -8.02
C ILE A 134 -9.36 -1.41 -7.82
N LYS A 135 -10.06 -1.65 -8.93
CA LYS A 135 -11.50 -1.94 -8.93
C LYS A 135 -11.76 -3.40 -9.25
N LYS A 136 -12.45 -4.10 -8.35
CA LYS A 136 -12.92 -5.48 -8.56
C LYS A 136 -13.90 -5.50 -9.74
N LEU A 137 -13.65 -6.39 -10.70
CA LEU A 137 -14.58 -6.66 -11.79
C LEU A 137 -15.65 -7.66 -11.32
N LYS A 138 -16.88 -7.45 -11.80
CA LYS A 138 -18.00 -8.37 -11.59
C LYS A 138 -17.71 -9.74 -12.17
#